data_AF-A0A3S1DI08-F1
#
_entry.id   AF-A0A3S1DI08-F1
#
_cell.length_a   1.000
_cell.length_b   1.000
_cell.length_c   1.000
_cell.angle_alpha   90.00
_cell.angle_beta   90.00
_cell.angle_gamma   90.00
#
_symmetry.space_group_name_H-M   'P 1'
#
loop_
_entity.id
_entity.type
_entity.pdbx_description
1 polymer ?
#
loop_
_entity_poly.entity_id
_entity_poly.type
_entity_poly.pdbx_seq_one_letter_code
_entity_poly.pdbx_strand_id
1 'polypeptide(L)'
;MLEMPQDEQAFAIVDLIYEAAFAAELWPEVLGTASAISRSASGAIFVFSDQSPVRAITEAHVQPLLDEFMAGDSWKFSESVQRMCSTQPASFVRVDDFMTGEEIERDPVRKSATAFGVGSHVCTSVPMPGGELVLFVFQRWLKDGIYDQAAIDRLDELRPHLARAGVIAGRLGLERAKTAVSTLREIGLPAAVMS
;
A
#
# COMPACT_ATOMS: atom_id res chain seq x y z
N MET A 1 -9.68 -4.93 -29.24
CA MET A 1 -8.83 -4.92 -28.04
C MET A 1 -8.40 -6.35 -27.83
N LEU A 2 -7.17 -6.69 -28.22
CA LEU A 2 -6.64 -8.05 -28.12
C LEU A 2 -6.26 -8.27 -26.65
N GLU A 3 -6.85 -9.26 -25.99
CA GLU A 3 -6.42 -9.70 -24.66
C GLU A 3 -4.97 -10.19 -24.76
N MET A 4 -4.07 -9.58 -24.00
CA MET A 4 -2.68 -10.02 -23.92
C MET A 4 -2.61 -11.36 -23.16
N PRO A 5 -1.69 -12.27 -23.54
CA PRO A 5 -1.42 -13.48 -22.77
C PRO A 5 -1.10 -13.15 -21.30
N GLN A 6 -1.60 -13.96 -20.37
CA GLN A 6 -1.47 -13.75 -18.93
C GLN A 6 0.00 -13.60 -18.47
N ASP A 7 0.92 -14.32 -19.12
CA ASP A 7 2.37 -14.24 -18.82
C ASP A 7 2.98 -12.91 -19.26
N GLU A 8 2.57 -12.38 -20.42
CA GLU A 8 3.08 -11.09 -20.95
C GLU A 8 2.58 -9.93 -20.09
N GLN A 9 1.35 -10.04 -19.58
CA GLN A 9 0.78 -9.09 -18.64
C GLN A 9 1.48 -9.11 -17.26
N ALA A 10 1.90 -10.30 -16.80
CA ALA A 10 2.68 -10.46 -15.57
C ALA A 10 4.10 -9.87 -15.69
N PHE A 11 4.77 -10.06 -16.84
CA PHE A 11 6.07 -9.43 -17.08
C PHE A 11 5.95 -7.89 -17.14
N ALA A 12 4.94 -7.38 -17.83
CA ALA A 12 4.74 -5.93 -17.97
C ALA A 12 4.51 -5.23 -16.62
N ILE A 13 3.72 -5.83 -15.71
CA ILE A 13 3.53 -5.23 -14.37
C ILE A 13 4.80 -5.32 -13.52
N VAL A 14 5.60 -6.37 -13.65
CA VAL A 14 6.86 -6.49 -12.90
C VAL A 14 7.84 -5.38 -13.29
N ASP A 15 7.96 -5.10 -14.59
CA ASP A 15 8.79 -3.98 -15.07
C ASP A 15 8.26 -2.64 -14.56
N LEU A 16 6.94 -2.42 -14.66
CA LEU A 16 6.30 -1.20 -14.13
C LEU A 16 6.53 -1.02 -12.62
N ILE A 17 6.49 -2.10 -11.82
CA ILE A 17 6.81 -2.07 -10.39
C ILE A 17 8.24 -1.57 -10.15
N TYR A 18 9.20 -2.03 -10.96
CA TYR A 18 10.59 -1.57 -10.83
C TYR A 18 10.79 -0.14 -11.33
N GLU A 19 10.11 0.28 -12.38
CA GLU A 19 10.13 1.67 -12.85
C GLU A 19 9.56 2.61 -11.78
N ALA A 20 8.46 2.24 -11.12
CA ALA A 20 7.85 3.00 -10.04
C ALA A 20 8.78 3.18 -8.82
N ALA A 21 9.79 2.31 -8.66
CA ALA A 21 10.82 2.50 -7.64
C ALA A 21 11.67 3.75 -7.88
N PHE A 22 11.81 4.19 -9.13
CA PHE A 22 12.58 5.37 -9.54
C PHE A 22 11.70 6.61 -9.79
N ALA A 23 10.45 6.38 -10.23
CA ALA A 23 9.45 7.39 -10.57
C ALA A 23 8.17 7.18 -9.74
N ALA A 24 8.01 7.92 -8.65
CA ALA A 24 6.93 7.71 -7.69
C ALA A 24 5.52 7.96 -8.28
N GLU A 25 5.44 8.77 -9.33
CA GLU A 25 4.24 9.07 -10.09
C GLU A 25 3.62 7.84 -10.80
N LEU A 26 4.37 6.75 -10.96
CA LEU A 26 3.91 5.51 -11.60
C LEU A 26 3.21 4.57 -10.62
N TRP A 27 3.31 4.78 -9.30
CA TRP A 27 2.67 3.89 -8.33
C TRP A 27 1.14 3.77 -8.46
N PRO A 28 0.37 4.83 -8.76
CA PRO A 28 -1.06 4.69 -9.05
C PRO A 28 -1.35 3.73 -10.21
N GLU A 29 -0.49 3.68 -11.24
CA GLU A 29 -0.62 2.76 -12.37
C GLU A 29 -0.28 1.31 -11.98
N VAL A 30 0.76 1.12 -11.16
CA VAL A 30 1.08 -0.18 -10.54
C VAL A 30 -0.11 -0.71 -9.77
N LEU A 31 -0.72 0.13 -8.92
CA LEU A 31 -1.88 -0.23 -8.11
C LEU A 31 -3.08 -0.60 -8.99
N GLY A 32 -3.39 0.22 -10.00
CA GLY A 32 -4.48 -0.08 -10.94
C GLY A 32 -4.29 -1.39 -11.69
N THR A 33 -3.06 -1.67 -12.15
CA THR A 33 -2.75 -2.92 -12.86
C THR A 33 -2.85 -4.12 -11.93
N ALA A 34 -2.30 -4.03 -10.71
CA ALA A 34 -2.40 -5.09 -9.71
C ALA A 34 -3.87 -5.34 -9.31
N SER A 35 -4.66 -4.27 -9.10
CA SER A 35 -6.08 -4.33 -8.80
C SER A 35 -6.86 -5.05 -9.90
N ALA A 36 -6.56 -4.79 -11.17
CA ALA A 36 -7.21 -5.48 -12.28
C ALA A 36 -6.93 -6.99 -12.26
N ILE A 37 -5.69 -7.39 -12.00
CA ILE A 37 -5.26 -8.81 -11.94
C ILE A 37 -5.92 -9.56 -10.77
N SER A 38 -6.08 -8.90 -9.61
CA SER A 38 -6.70 -9.48 -8.41
C SER A 38 -8.23 -9.30 -8.35
N ARG A 39 -8.82 -8.61 -9.34
CA ARG A 39 -10.24 -8.19 -9.33
C ARG A 39 -10.58 -7.44 -8.05
N SER A 40 -9.72 -6.49 -7.71
CA SER A 40 -9.91 -5.55 -6.62
C SER A 40 -10.66 -4.32 -7.13
N ALA A 41 -11.39 -3.69 -6.24
CA ALA A 41 -11.91 -2.35 -6.42
C ALA A 41 -10.77 -1.33 -6.50
N SER A 42 -9.77 -1.49 -5.64
CA SER A 42 -8.64 -0.57 -5.52
C SER A 42 -7.46 -1.21 -4.80
N GLY A 43 -6.28 -0.65 -5.02
CA GLY A 43 -5.07 -0.85 -4.27
C GLY A 43 -4.62 0.43 -3.59
N ALA A 44 -3.95 0.28 -2.45
CA ALA A 44 -3.35 1.37 -1.70
C ALA A 44 -2.00 0.96 -1.12
N ILE A 45 -1.09 1.92 -1.03
CA ILE A 45 0.16 1.79 -0.29
C ILE A 45 0.07 2.71 0.92
N PHE A 46 0.35 2.17 2.10
CA PHE A 46 0.51 2.94 3.32
C PHE A 46 1.95 2.81 3.82
N VAL A 47 2.52 3.92 4.28
CA VAL A 47 3.85 3.97 4.89
C VAL A 47 3.70 4.51 6.30
N PHE A 48 3.89 3.63 7.28
CA PHE A 48 3.86 3.96 8.71
C PHE A 48 5.30 4.17 9.21
N SER A 49 5.49 5.18 10.06
CA SER A 49 6.77 5.49 10.70
C SER A 49 6.50 6.15 12.05
N ASP A 50 7.33 5.87 13.05
CA ASP A 50 7.28 6.56 14.34
C ASP A 50 7.84 7.99 14.24
N GLN A 51 8.61 8.29 13.19
CA GLN A 51 9.33 9.56 13.03
C GLN A 51 8.64 10.53 12.05
N SER A 52 7.62 10.08 11.33
CA SER A 52 6.98 10.86 10.27
C SER A 52 5.48 10.59 10.20
N PRO A 53 4.67 11.55 9.72
CA PRO A 53 3.26 11.30 9.46
C PRO A 53 3.07 10.12 8.51
N VAL A 54 1.96 9.39 8.67
CA VAL A 54 1.57 8.35 7.72
C VAL A 54 1.50 8.96 6.33
N ARG A 55 2.05 8.24 5.35
CA ARG A 55 1.93 8.58 3.94
C ARG A 55 1.15 7.49 3.27
N ALA A 56 0.32 7.86 2.30
CA ALA A 56 -0.44 6.90 1.57
C ALA A 56 -0.70 7.37 0.15
N ILE A 57 -0.86 6.40 -0.74
CA ILE A 57 -1.31 6.61 -2.12
C ILE A 57 -2.31 5.53 -2.49
N THR A 58 -3.24 5.88 -3.36
CA THR A 58 -4.31 5.00 -3.82
C THR A 58 -4.72 5.36 -5.24
N GLU A 59 -5.65 4.62 -5.80
CA GLU A 59 -6.25 4.90 -7.11
C GLU A 59 -7.29 6.03 -7.04
N ALA A 60 -7.38 6.84 -8.10
CA ALA A 60 -8.13 8.11 -8.09
C ALA A 60 -9.61 7.97 -7.70
N HIS A 61 -10.29 6.88 -8.08
CA HIS A 61 -11.72 6.69 -7.79
C HIS A 61 -12.03 6.35 -6.33
N VAL A 62 -11.02 5.96 -5.54
CA VAL A 62 -11.15 5.76 -4.08
C VAL A 62 -10.39 6.82 -3.27
N GLN A 63 -9.86 7.86 -3.92
CA GLN A 63 -9.16 8.97 -3.24
C GLN A 63 -9.98 9.60 -2.10
N PRO A 64 -11.30 9.84 -2.21
CA PRO A 64 -12.08 10.40 -1.10
C PRO A 64 -12.07 9.53 0.17
N LEU A 65 -12.05 8.20 0.01
CA LEU A 65 -11.96 7.26 1.14
C LEU A 65 -10.58 7.35 1.80
N LEU A 66 -9.51 7.48 1.01
CA LEU A 66 -8.18 7.69 1.55
C LEU A 66 -8.06 9.04 2.24
N ASP A 67 -8.62 10.10 1.68
CA ASP A 67 -8.60 11.44 2.29
C ASP A 67 -9.32 11.43 3.63
N GLU A 68 -10.47 10.76 3.75
CA GLU A 68 -11.17 10.57 5.03
C GLU A 68 -10.31 9.80 6.05
N PHE A 69 -9.66 8.73 5.60
CA PHE A 69 -8.73 7.96 6.43
C PHE A 69 -7.57 8.83 6.95
N MET A 70 -7.00 9.66 6.08
CA MET A 70 -5.82 10.48 6.38
C MET A 70 -6.14 11.77 7.16
N ALA A 71 -7.34 12.32 7.03
CA ALA A 71 -7.75 13.56 7.69
C ALA A 71 -7.98 13.39 9.20
N GLY A 72 -8.25 12.16 9.65
CA GLY A 72 -8.51 11.84 11.05
C GLY A 72 -7.44 10.96 11.69
N ASP A 73 -7.55 10.80 13.01
CA ASP A 73 -6.79 9.83 13.79
C ASP A 73 -7.57 8.52 14.02
N SER A 74 -8.72 8.35 13.36
CA SER A 74 -9.63 7.21 13.57
C SER A 74 -8.95 5.88 13.25
N TRP A 75 -8.05 5.84 12.27
CA TRP A 75 -7.27 4.67 11.92
C TRP A 75 -6.34 4.19 13.04
N LYS A 76 -5.90 5.09 13.95
CA LYS A 76 -5.12 4.71 15.13
C LYS A 76 -5.92 3.83 16.10
N PHE A 77 -7.25 3.91 16.04
CA PHE A 77 -8.18 3.10 16.81
C PHE A 77 -8.78 1.94 15.99
N SER A 78 -8.27 1.70 14.78
CA SER A 78 -8.69 0.56 13.97
C SER A 78 -7.93 -0.69 14.39
N GLU A 79 -8.68 -1.67 14.89
CA GLU A 79 -8.17 -3.00 15.20
C GLU A 79 -7.60 -3.66 13.93
N SER A 80 -8.23 -3.42 12.78
CA SER A 80 -7.75 -3.95 11.50
C SER A 80 -6.35 -3.43 11.14
N VAL A 81 -6.11 -2.12 11.32
CA VAL A 81 -4.80 -1.50 11.05
C VAL A 81 -3.77 -1.96 12.08
N GLN A 82 -4.13 -1.93 13.36
CA GLN A 82 -3.22 -2.37 14.44
C GLN A 82 -2.78 -3.82 14.27
N ARG A 83 -3.69 -4.72 13.89
CA ARG A 83 -3.37 -6.14 13.64
C ARG A 83 -2.44 -6.32 12.46
N MET A 84 -2.67 -5.64 11.35
CA MET A 84 -1.79 -5.76 10.18
C MET A 84 -0.40 -5.17 10.47
N CYS A 85 -0.31 -4.06 11.20
CA CYS A 85 0.96 -3.48 11.62
C CYS A 85 1.74 -4.35 12.62
N SER A 86 1.02 -5.07 13.50
CA SER A 86 1.64 -5.93 14.52
C SER A 86 2.01 -7.32 13.98
N THR A 87 1.15 -7.90 13.14
CA THR A 87 1.33 -9.24 12.58
C THR A 87 2.38 -9.26 11.48
N GLN A 88 2.45 -8.17 10.69
CA GLN A 88 3.38 -8.01 9.58
C GLN A 88 3.38 -9.23 8.63
N PRO A 89 2.24 -9.53 7.98
CA PRO A 89 2.10 -10.73 7.18
C PRO A 89 3.10 -10.75 6.02
N ALA A 90 3.79 -11.90 5.88
CA ALA A 90 4.75 -12.18 4.82
C ALA A 90 4.12 -12.86 3.58
N SER A 91 2.83 -12.64 3.37
CA SER A 91 2.06 -12.94 2.17
C SER A 91 0.88 -11.97 2.16
N PHE A 92 0.10 -11.95 1.09
CA PHE A 92 -1.22 -11.35 1.14
C PHE A 92 -2.13 -12.24 1.98
N VAL A 93 -2.77 -11.63 2.97
CA VAL A 93 -3.74 -12.31 3.84
C VAL A 93 -5.03 -11.51 3.87
N ARG A 94 -6.17 -12.19 4.04
CA ARG A 94 -7.44 -11.48 4.27
C ARG A 94 -7.38 -10.86 5.66
N VAL A 95 -7.65 -9.57 5.75
CA VAL A 95 -7.63 -8.86 7.04
C VAL A 95 -8.70 -9.42 7.98
N ASP A 96 -9.86 -9.76 7.42
CA ASP A 96 -11.01 -10.33 8.14
C ASP A 96 -10.66 -11.68 8.82
N ASP A 97 -9.65 -12.44 8.34
CA ASP A 97 -9.21 -13.70 8.97
C ASP A 97 -8.51 -13.46 10.33
N PHE A 98 -8.14 -12.21 10.62
CA PHE A 98 -7.54 -11.79 11.89
C PHE A 98 -8.55 -11.07 12.78
N MET A 99 -9.83 -11.02 12.40
CA MET A 99 -10.86 -10.27 13.12
C MET A 99 -12.11 -11.09 13.38
N THR A 100 -12.71 -10.86 14.55
CA THR A 100 -14.06 -11.34 14.84
C THR A 100 -15.09 -10.45 14.16
N GLY A 101 -16.30 -10.96 13.92
CA GLY A 101 -17.39 -10.16 13.35
C GLY A 101 -17.71 -8.90 14.15
N GLU A 102 -17.71 -8.99 15.49
CA GLU A 102 -17.95 -7.84 16.39
C GLU A 102 -16.86 -6.76 16.25
N GLU A 103 -15.61 -7.17 16.07
CA GLU A 103 -14.50 -6.23 15.84
C GLU A 103 -14.63 -5.56 14.48
N ILE A 104 -14.97 -6.30 13.42
CA ILE A 104 -15.21 -5.74 12.08
C ILE A 104 -16.35 -4.72 12.13
N GLU A 105 -17.46 -5.04 12.82
CA GLU A 105 -18.61 -4.14 12.94
C GLU A 105 -18.30 -2.85 13.68
N ARG A 106 -17.38 -2.88 14.65
CA ARG A 106 -17.01 -1.71 15.46
C ARG A 106 -15.88 -0.90 14.86
N ASP A 107 -15.04 -1.50 14.04
CA ASP A 107 -13.84 -0.89 13.48
C ASP A 107 -14.17 0.37 12.64
N PRO A 108 -13.55 1.53 12.94
CA PRO A 108 -13.86 2.79 12.27
C PRO A 108 -13.48 2.81 10.79
N VAL A 109 -12.37 2.15 10.42
CA VAL A 109 -11.91 2.06 9.03
C VAL A 109 -12.86 1.17 8.23
N ARG A 110 -13.32 0.06 8.81
CA ARG A 110 -14.33 -0.81 8.20
C ARG A 110 -15.67 -0.13 8.01
N LYS A 111 -16.11 0.70 8.96
CA LYS A 111 -17.35 1.50 8.83
C LYS A 111 -17.27 2.48 7.67
N SER A 112 -16.19 3.26 7.59
CA SER A 112 -15.96 4.22 6.51
C SER A 112 -15.88 3.52 5.15
N ALA A 113 -15.09 2.44 5.05
CA ALA A 113 -14.98 1.62 3.85
C ALA A 113 -16.34 1.07 3.40
N THR A 114 -17.13 0.51 4.33
CA THR A 114 -18.47 -0.04 4.02
C THR A 114 -19.43 1.05 3.55
N ALA A 115 -19.41 2.23 4.17
CA ALA A 115 -20.20 3.37 3.74
C ALA A 115 -19.82 3.86 2.33
N PHE A 116 -18.55 3.73 1.95
CA PHE A 116 -18.04 3.99 0.61
C PHE A 116 -18.32 2.85 -0.40
N GLY A 117 -18.84 1.71 0.07
CA GLY A 117 -19.14 0.53 -0.76
C GLY A 117 -17.97 -0.45 -0.91
N VAL A 118 -16.89 -0.29 -0.15
CA VAL A 118 -15.74 -1.20 -0.06
C VAL A 118 -15.95 -2.23 1.05
N GLY A 119 -15.60 -3.48 0.79
CA GLY A 119 -15.78 -4.61 1.69
C GLY A 119 -14.47 -5.28 2.09
N SER A 120 -14.25 -6.50 1.57
CA SER A 120 -13.11 -7.35 1.95
C SER A 120 -11.76 -6.72 1.59
N HIS A 121 -10.79 -6.87 2.48
CA HIS A 121 -9.41 -6.40 2.30
C HIS A 121 -8.43 -7.56 2.32
N VAL A 122 -7.40 -7.48 1.49
CA VAL A 122 -6.18 -8.26 1.63
C VAL A 122 -5.00 -7.33 1.86
N CYS A 123 -4.06 -7.75 2.68
CA CYS A 123 -2.92 -6.94 3.08
C CYS A 123 -1.65 -7.78 3.12
N THR A 124 -0.54 -7.18 2.71
CA THR A 124 0.80 -7.68 3.03
C THR A 124 1.66 -6.55 3.58
N SER A 125 2.72 -6.91 4.28
CA SER A 125 3.66 -5.94 4.87
C SER A 125 5.07 -6.11 4.33
N VAL A 126 5.79 -4.99 4.32
CA VAL A 126 7.21 -4.92 3.98
C VAL A 126 7.90 -4.00 5.00
N PRO A 127 8.62 -4.56 5.98
CA PRO A 127 9.43 -3.75 6.89
C PRO A 127 10.62 -3.15 6.14
N MET A 128 10.85 -1.86 6.36
CA MET A 128 11.86 -1.07 5.64
C MET A 128 13.13 -0.93 6.49
N PRO A 129 14.32 -0.83 5.86
CA PRO A 129 15.56 -0.63 6.59
C PRO A 129 15.63 0.65 7.44
N GLY A 130 14.83 1.67 7.10
CA GLY A 130 14.73 2.94 7.85
C GLY A 130 13.81 2.86 9.07
N GLY A 131 13.19 1.71 9.34
CA GLY A 131 12.24 1.52 10.44
C GLY A 131 10.80 1.79 10.04
N GLU A 132 10.52 2.22 8.81
CA GLU A 132 9.14 2.32 8.31
C GLU A 132 8.54 0.93 8.07
N LEU A 133 7.22 0.85 8.14
CA LEU A 133 6.45 -0.30 7.71
C LEU A 133 5.60 0.09 6.50
N VAL A 134 5.82 -0.58 5.37
CA VAL A 134 5.00 -0.40 4.17
C VAL A 134 3.93 -1.48 4.14
N LEU A 135 2.66 -1.09 4.03
CA LEU A 135 1.56 -2.00 3.77
C LEU A 135 1.06 -1.82 2.35
N PHE A 136 0.90 -2.94 1.64
CA PHE A 136 0.15 -2.99 0.39
C PHE A 136 -1.22 -3.58 0.69
N VAL A 137 -2.26 -2.81 0.40
CA VAL A 137 -3.64 -3.18 0.71
C VAL A 137 -4.45 -3.19 -0.56
N PHE A 138 -5.14 -4.28 -0.84
CA PHE A 138 -6.11 -4.36 -1.94
C PHE A 138 -7.49 -4.61 -1.40
N GLN A 139 -8.48 -3.93 -1.97
CA GLN A 139 -9.83 -3.87 -1.45
C GLN A 139 -10.81 -4.33 -2.50
N ARG A 140 -11.88 -5.02 -2.12
CA ARG A 140 -12.99 -5.39 -3.03
C ARG A 140 -14.19 -4.50 -2.80
N TRP A 141 -15.00 -4.32 -3.84
CA TRP A 141 -16.33 -3.76 -3.66
C TRP A 141 -17.16 -4.74 -2.82
N LEU A 142 -18.05 -4.20 -1.99
CA LEU A 142 -18.92 -5.01 -1.15
C LEU A 142 -19.76 -6.00 -1.98
N LYS A 143 -20.19 -5.57 -3.17
CA LYS A 143 -20.95 -6.39 -4.14
C LYS A 143 -20.17 -7.59 -4.70
N ASP A 144 -18.85 -7.56 -4.65
CA ASP A 144 -17.98 -8.59 -5.23
C ASP A 144 -17.52 -9.63 -4.19
N GLY A 145 -17.96 -9.47 -2.93
CA GLY A 145 -17.72 -10.42 -1.85
C GLY A 145 -16.26 -10.50 -1.40
N ILE A 146 -15.87 -11.68 -0.88
CA ILE A 146 -14.54 -11.94 -0.34
C ILE A 146 -13.55 -12.37 -1.43
N TYR A 147 -12.25 -12.23 -1.15
CA TYR A 147 -11.21 -12.75 -2.03
C TYR A 147 -11.17 -14.28 -2.03
N ASP A 148 -11.18 -14.86 -3.23
CA ASP A 148 -10.83 -16.27 -3.44
C ASP A 148 -9.31 -16.47 -3.37
N GLN A 149 -8.88 -17.72 -3.22
CA GLN A 149 -7.45 -18.03 -3.11
C GLN A 149 -6.68 -17.66 -4.39
N ALA A 150 -7.28 -17.88 -5.56
CA ALA A 150 -6.65 -17.56 -6.83
C ALA A 150 -6.34 -16.06 -7.00
N ALA A 151 -7.17 -15.16 -6.48
CA ALA A 151 -6.87 -13.72 -6.48
C ALA A 151 -5.73 -13.37 -5.51
N ILE A 152 -5.66 -14.05 -4.36
CA ILE A 152 -4.56 -13.87 -3.39
C ILE A 152 -3.24 -14.38 -3.98
N ASP A 153 -3.25 -15.56 -4.60
CA ASP A 153 -2.05 -16.16 -5.20
C ASP A 153 -1.44 -15.25 -6.27
N ARG A 154 -2.26 -14.60 -7.11
CA ARG A 154 -1.80 -13.61 -8.09
C ARG A 154 -1.14 -12.39 -7.45
N LEU A 155 -1.63 -11.92 -6.31
CA LEU A 155 -0.98 -10.82 -5.58
C LEU A 155 0.31 -11.29 -4.92
N ASP A 156 0.36 -12.52 -4.42
CA ASP A 156 1.55 -13.11 -3.83
C ASP A 156 2.68 -13.31 -4.86
N GLU A 157 2.36 -13.57 -6.13
CA GLU A 157 3.32 -13.55 -7.23
C GLU A 157 4.00 -12.17 -7.39
N LEU A 158 3.25 -11.08 -7.18
CA LEU A 158 3.75 -9.70 -7.28
C LEU A 158 4.50 -9.25 -6.02
N ARG A 159 4.13 -9.78 -4.85
CA ARG A 159 4.68 -9.39 -3.54
C ARG A 159 6.21 -9.27 -3.51
N PRO A 160 7.01 -10.26 -3.96
CA PRO A 160 8.47 -10.15 -3.89
C PRO A 160 9.01 -8.98 -4.74
N HIS A 161 8.33 -8.62 -5.82
CA HIS A 161 8.69 -7.48 -6.66
C HIS A 161 8.32 -6.15 -5.98
N LEU A 162 7.11 -6.05 -5.44
CA LEU A 162 6.64 -4.90 -4.66
C LEU A 162 7.56 -4.62 -3.45
N ALA A 163 7.95 -5.66 -2.72
CA ALA A 163 8.86 -5.53 -1.59
C ALA A 163 10.24 -5.01 -2.00
N ARG A 164 10.84 -5.57 -3.07
CA ARG A 164 12.14 -5.10 -3.57
C ARG A 164 12.06 -3.66 -4.09
N ALA A 165 11.04 -3.34 -4.89
CA ALA A 165 10.82 -2.00 -5.42
C ALA A 165 10.59 -0.97 -4.31
N GLY A 166 9.80 -1.31 -3.29
CA GLY A 166 9.61 -0.49 -2.10
C GLY A 166 10.94 -0.17 -1.41
N VAL A 167 11.77 -1.18 -1.14
CA VAL A 167 13.10 -0.99 -0.53
C VAL A 167 14.01 -0.11 -1.38
N ILE A 168 14.00 -0.29 -2.70
CA ILE A 168 14.77 0.57 -3.63
C ILE A 168 14.27 2.01 -3.55
N ALA A 169 12.97 2.24 -3.63
CA ALA A 169 12.35 3.56 -3.57
C ALA A 169 12.69 4.28 -2.25
N GLY A 170 12.58 3.58 -1.12
CA GLY A 170 12.93 4.12 0.20
C GLY A 170 14.39 4.57 0.30
N ARG A 171 15.32 3.75 -0.21
CA ARG A 171 16.75 4.10 -0.23
C ARG A 171 17.05 5.30 -1.13
N LEU A 172 16.43 5.36 -2.32
CA LEU A 172 16.60 6.49 -3.23
C LEU A 172 16.05 7.79 -2.63
N GLY A 173 14.90 7.72 -1.95
CA GLY A 173 14.34 8.85 -1.21
C GLY A 173 15.32 9.38 -0.15
N LEU A 174 15.92 8.49 0.63
CA LEU A 174 16.92 8.85 1.64
C LEU A 174 18.17 9.49 1.03
N GLU A 175 18.71 8.93 -0.05
CA GLU A 175 19.89 9.49 -0.72
C GLU A 175 19.62 10.86 -1.37
N ARG A 176 18.41 11.06 -1.94
CA ARG A 176 17.96 12.37 -2.42
C ARG A 176 17.88 13.40 -1.28
N ALA A 177 17.32 13.01 -0.13
CA ALA A 177 17.25 13.88 1.05
C ALA A 177 18.64 14.27 1.59
N LYS A 178 19.57 13.31 1.69
CA LYS A 178 20.97 13.58 2.10
C LYS A 178 21.67 14.53 1.14
N THR A 179 21.49 14.33 -0.16
CA THR A 179 22.08 15.20 -1.19
C THR A 179 21.56 16.62 -1.06
N ALA A 180 20.24 16.81 -0.93
CA ALA A 180 19.63 18.13 -0.73
C ALA A 180 20.17 18.83 0.53
N VAL A 181 20.32 18.09 1.65
CA VAL A 181 20.92 18.62 2.88
C VAL A 181 22.40 18.99 2.70
N SER A 182 23.18 18.19 1.97
CA SER A 182 24.58 18.53 1.65
C SER A 182 24.66 19.82 0.85
N THR A 183 23.84 19.97 -0.18
CA THR A 183 23.77 21.18 -1.01
C THR A 183 23.36 22.41 -0.19
N LEU A 184 22.36 22.29 0.69
CA LEU A 184 21.96 23.38 1.58
C LEU A 184 23.11 23.78 2.51
N ARG A 185 23.84 22.82 3.07
CA ARG A 185 25.02 23.08 3.92
C ARG A 185 26.15 23.77 3.14
N GLU A 186 26.38 23.38 1.89
CA GLU A 186 27.40 23.99 1.02
C GLU A 186 27.13 25.47 0.73
N ILE A 187 25.85 25.87 0.62
CA ILE A 187 25.45 27.28 0.45
C ILE A 187 25.21 28.02 1.77
N GLY A 188 25.63 27.44 2.90
CA GLY A 188 25.59 28.07 4.22
C GLY A 188 24.22 28.02 4.91
N LEU A 189 23.28 27.22 4.43
CA LEU A 189 21.97 27.05 5.05
C LEU A 189 21.97 25.84 6.01
N PRO A 190 21.50 26.01 7.27
CA PRO A 190 21.31 24.89 8.17
C PRO A 190 20.26 23.91 7.63
N ALA A 191 20.62 22.64 7.52
CA ALA A 191 19.71 21.58 7.11
C ALA A 191 20.08 20.27 7.79
N ALA A 192 19.07 19.45 8.10
CA ALA A 192 19.22 18.13 8.72
C ALA A 192 18.28 17.13 8.03
N VAL A 193 18.73 15.88 7.93
CA VAL A 193 17.86 14.76 7.50
C VAL A 193 17.29 14.13 8.78
N MET A 194 15.97 14.00 8.84
CA MET A 194 15.30 13.11 9.79
C MET A 194 14.95 11.83 9.03
N SER A 195 15.37 10.69 9.56
CA SER A 195 15.17 9.36 8.99
C SER A 195 14.72 8.41 10.07
#